data_AF-A0A9P7BJA7-F1
#
_entry.id   AF-A0A9P7BJA7-F1
#
_cell.length_a   1.000
_cell.length_b   1.000
_cell.length_c   1.000
_cell.angle_alpha   90.00
_cell.angle_beta   90.00
_cell.angle_gamma   90.00
#
_symmetry.space_group_name_H-M   'P 1'
#
loop_
_entity.id
_entity.type
_entity.pdbx_description
1 polymer ?
#
loop_
_entity_poly.entity_id
_entity_poly.type
_entity_poly.pdbx_seq_one_letter_code
_entity_poly.pdbx_strand_id
1 'polypeptide(L)'
;MAVIPLLMLATGGLAPQDGPYASAWFNTIKGFAAVAATGLLDALTTWRRNTHASQLADQLGNFPLSLGGESTAALSRRVQEQAAVMTSADLSLCMAGVAVLLILLIPFVATRIYPPRAAT
;
A
#
# COMPACT_ATOMS: atom_id res chain seq x y z
N MET A 1 2.76 -17.87 8.59
CA MET A 1 3.93 -17.05 8.96
C MET A 1 5.04 -17.27 7.93
N ALA A 2 5.35 -16.28 7.09
CA ALA A 2 6.30 -16.41 5.97
C ALA A 2 7.66 -15.71 6.20
N VAL A 3 7.76 -14.84 7.21
CA VAL A 3 8.95 -13.98 7.42
C VAL A 3 10.19 -14.80 7.80
N ILE A 4 10.08 -15.72 8.78
CA ILE A 4 11.23 -16.52 9.24
C ILE A 4 11.78 -17.41 8.12
N PRO A 5 10.95 -18.17 7.35
CA PRO A 5 11.45 -18.92 6.21
C PRO A 5 12.15 -18.04 5.16
N LEU A 6 11.57 -16.90 4.78
CA LEU A 6 12.21 -16.03 3.78
C LEU A 6 13.55 -15.48 4.25
N LEU A 7 13.66 -15.09 5.53
CA LEU A 7 14.92 -14.65 6.11
C LEU A 7 15.96 -15.76 6.13
N MET A 8 15.59 -16.95 6.61
CA MET A 8 16.47 -18.11 6.68
C MET A 8 16.90 -18.59 5.28
N LEU A 9 16.05 -18.45 4.26
CA LEU A 9 16.39 -18.77 2.88
C LEU A 9 17.42 -17.78 2.32
N ALA A 10 17.25 -16.50 2.61
CA ALA A 10 18.14 -15.45 2.13
C ALA A 10 19.48 -15.39 2.89
N THR A 11 19.53 -15.80 4.17
CA THR A 11 20.75 -15.74 4.99
C THR A 11 21.39 -17.09 5.26
N GLY A 12 20.82 -18.20 4.78
CA GLY A 12 21.28 -19.57 5.10
C GLY A 12 22.71 -19.92 4.66
N GLY A 13 23.32 -19.13 3.76
CA GLY A 13 24.70 -19.32 3.31
C GLY A 13 25.72 -18.34 3.89
N LEU A 14 25.31 -17.43 4.79
CA LEU A 14 26.19 -16.39 5.33
C LEU A 14 26.86 -16.84 6.63
N ALA A 15 28.14 -16.52 6.80
CA ALA A 15 28.84 -16.77 8.05
C ALA A 15 28.32 -15.80 9.14
N PRO A 16 28.39 -16.17 10.44
CA PRO A 16 27.91 -15.30 11.51
C PRO A 16 28.56 -13.90 11.51
N GLN A 17 29.83 -13.80 11.11
CA GLN A 17 30.53 -12.52 10.99
C GLN A 17 29.94 -11.59 9.91
N ASP A 18 29.22 -12.12 8.91
CA ASP A 18 28.64 -11.35 7.81
C ASP A 18 27.24 -10.78 8.16
N GLY A 19 26.72 -11.12 9.34
CA GLY A 19 25.40 -10.68 9.83
C GLY A 19 25.15 -9.17 9.75
N PRO A 20 26.11 -8.28 10.12
CA PRO A 20 25.93 -6.84 10.01
C PRO A 20 25.68 -6.37 8.57
N TYR A 21 26.38 -6.95 7.59
CA TYR A 21 26.20 -6.61 6.18
C TYR A 21 24.84 -7.07 5.67
N ALA A 22 24.43 -8.31 5.99
CA ALA A 22 23.12 -8.82 5.63
C ALA A 22 21.98 -7.94 6.17
N SER A 23 22.08 -7.54 7.45
CA SER A 23 21.12 -6.66 8.10
C SER A 23 21.04 -5.28 7.44
N ALA A 24 22.20 -4.71 7.04
CA ALA A 24 22.23 -3.43 6.33
C ALA A 24 21.45 -3.50 5.01
N TRP A 25 21.65 -4.55 4.20
CA TRP A 25 20.92 -4.76 2.94
C TRP A 25 19.40 -4.91 3.13
N PHE A 26 18.97 -5.68 4.13
CA PHE A 26 17.54 -5.81 4.42
C PHE A 26 16.90 -4.50 4.86
N ASN A 27 17.58 -3.76 5.74
CA ASN A 27 17.05 -2.50 6.27
C ASN A 27 17.01 -1.39 5.23
N THR A 28 17.97 -1.31 4.29
CA THR A 28 17.94 -0.34 3.21
C THR A 28 16.79 -0.60 2.23
N ILE A 29 16.58 -1.87 1.83
CA ILE A 29 15.46 -2.25 0.96
C ILE A 29 14.12 -1.97 1.65
N LYS A 30 14.00 -2.32 2.93
CA LYS A 30 12.81 -2.03 3.74
C LYS A 30 12.54 -0.53 3.82
N GLY A 31 13.57 0.28 4.09
CA GLY A 31 13.45 1.74 4.17
C GLY A 31 13.03 2.35 2.85
N PHE A 32 13.68 1.94 1.75
CA PHE A 32 13.33 2.39 0.40
C PHE A 32 11.90 2.00 0.03
N ALA A 33 11.51 0.74 0.26
CA ALA A 33 10.17 0.26 -0.02
C ALA A 33 9.10 1.03 0.77
N ALA A 34 9.37 1.39 2.03
CA ALA A 34 8.45 2.18 2.84
C ALA A 34 8.24 3.59 2.25
N VAL A 35 9.31 4.29 1.88
CA VAL A 35 9.21 5.62 1.28
C VAL A 35 8.52 5.56 -0.08
N ALA A 36 8.89 4.59 -0.93
CA ALA A 36 8.25 4.40 -2.23
C ALA A 36 6.75 4.09 -2.11
N ALA A 37 6.37 3.22 -1.17
CA ALA A 37 4.97 2.87 -0.92
C ALA A 37 4.17 4.09 -0.43
N THR A 38 4.70 4.85 0.54
CA THR A 38 4.03 6.06 1.03
C THR A 38 3.87 7.09 -0.09
N GLY A 39 4.93 7.37 -0.85
CA GLY A 39 4.87 8.34 -1.95
C GLY A 39 3.86 7.93 -3.04
N LEU A 40 3.81 6.64 -3.37
CA LEU A 40 2.83 6.12 -4.33
C LEU A 40 1.39 6.22 -3.81
N LEU A 41 1.16 5.88 -2.53
CA LEU A 41 -0.17 6.00 -1.91
C LEU A 41 -0.64 7.45 -1.85
N ASP A 42 0.23 8.40 -1.52
CA ASP A 42 -0.10 9.83 -1.49
C ASP A 42 -0.45 10.35 -2.89
N ALA A 43 0.33 9.96 -3.90
CA ALA A 43 0.06 10.31 -5.29
C ALA A 43 -1.29 9.74 -5.77
N LEU A 44 -1.57 8.46 -5.49
CA LEU A 44 -2.83 7.82 -5.85
C LEU A 44 -4.02 8.44 -5.11
N THR A 45 -3.87 8.73 -3.82
CA THR A 45 -4.89 9.41 -3.01
C THR A 45 -5.23 10.77 -3.61
N THR A 46 -4.21 11.56 -3.93
CA THR A 46 -4.38 12.90 -4.50
C THR A 46 -5.09 12.83 -5.86
N TRP A 47 -4.63 11.93 -6.75
CA TRP A 47 -5.22 11.75 -8.06
C TRP A 47 -6.69 11.32 -7.98
N ARG A 48 -6.99 10.26 -7.20
CA ARG A 48 -8.36 9.74 -7.02
C ARG A 48 -9.29 10.76 -6.40
N ARG A 49 -8.83 11.46 -5.36
CA ARG A 49 -9.62 12.48 -4.67
C ARG A 49 -9.99 13.63 -5.61
N ASN A 50 -9.05 14.08 -6.43
CA ASN A 50 -9.30 15.15 -7.40
C ASN A 50 -10.34 14.73 -8.46
N THR A 51 -10.24 13.50 -8.96
CA THR A 51 -11.22 12.95 -9.92
C THR A 51 -12.61 12.83 -9.32
N HIS A 52 -12.74 12.26 -8.11
CA HIS A 52 -14.03 12.13 -7.44
C HIS A 52 -14.63 13.52 -7.11
N ALA A 53 -13.81 14.47 -6.67
CA ALA A 53 -14.24 15.82 -6.37
C ALA A 53 -14.73 16.58 -7.63
N SER A 54 -14.04 16.46 -8.77
CA SER A 54 -14.46 17.10 -10.02
C SER A 54 -15.76 16.49 -10.54
N GLN A 55 -15.89 15.16 -10.53
CA GLN A 55 -17.13 14.48 -10.95
C GLN A 55 -18.33 14.86 -10.08
N LEU A 56 -18.15 14.98 -8.77
CA LEU A 56 -19.21 15.43 -7.85
C LEU A 56 -19.58 16.90 -8.11
N ALA A 57 -18.61 17.77 -8.37
CA ALA A 57 -18.86 19.17 -8.71
C ALA A 57 -19.62 19.31 -10.03
N ASP A 58 -19.25 18.53 -11.06
CA ASP A 58 -19.92 18.52 -12.36
C ASP A 58 -21.38 18.05 -12.24
N GLN A 59 -21.63 16.99 -11.45
CA GLN A 59 -22.99 16.50 -11.19
C GLN A 59 -23.86 17.54 -10.47
N LEU A 60 -23.30 18.26 -9.49
CA LEU A 60 -24.00 19.34 -8.80
C LEU A 60 -24.34 20.50 -9.75
N GLY A 61 -23.42 20.86 -10.65
CA GLY A 61 -23.68 21.87 -11.69
C GLY A 61 -24.77 21.45 -12.68
N ASN A 62 -24.91 20.15 -12.96
CA ASN A 62 -25.91 19.62 -13.88
C ASN A 62 -27.31 19.49 -13.25
N PHE A 63 -27.42 19.41 -11.91
CA PHE A 63 -28.70 19.27 -11.19
C PHE A 63 -28.93 20.41 -10.17
N PRO A 64 -29.08 21.67 -10.65
CA PRO A 64 -29.18 22.86 -9.81
C PRO A 64 -30.39 22.86 -8.86
N LEU A 65 -31.47 22.14 -9.21
CA LEU A 65 -32.68 22.03 -8.40
C LEU A 65 -32.50 21.18 -7.13
N SER A 66 -31.41 20.40 -7.01
CA SER A 66 -31.11 19.57 -5.83
C SER A 66 -30.41 20.33 -4.69
N LEU A 67 -29.93 21.55 -4.95
CA LEU A 67 -29.07 22.32 -4.04
C LEU A 67 -29.81 23.01 -2.87
N GLY A 68 -31.14 22.92 -2.81
CA GLY A 68 -31.93 23.13 -1.59
C GLY A 68 -31.57 24.35 -0.72
N GLY A 69 -31.19 25.49 -1.32
CA GLY A 69 -30.79 26.70 -0.59
C GLY A 69 -29.58 26.56 0.34
N GLU A 70 -28.80 25.48 0.20
CA GLU A 70 -27.66 25.17 1.06
C GLU A 70 -26.52 26.16 0.80
N SER A 71 -25.76 26.51 1.85
CA SER A 71 -24.62 27.44 1.68
C SER A 71 -23.51 26.77 0.87
N THR A 72 -22.84 27.54 0.02
CA THR A 72 -21.73 27.06 -0.82
C THR A 72 -20.59 26.42 0.00
N ALA A 73 -20.38 26.91 1.23
CA ALA A 73 -19.41 26.36 2.17
C ALA A 73 -19.83 24.99 2.75
N ALA A 74 -21.11 24.79 3.06
CA ALA A 74 -21.61 23.49 3.52
C ALA A 74 -21.53 22.45 2.39
N LEU A 75 -21.88 22.87 1.17
CA LEU A 75 -21.81 22.02 -0.01
C LEU A 75 -20.37 21.57 -0.32
N SER A 76 -19.42 22.51 -0.35
CA SER A 76 -18.02 22.20 -0.64
C SER A 76 -17.43 21.21 0.37
N ARG A 77 -17.80 21.35 1.65
CA ARG A 77 -17.41 20.41 2.70
C ARG A 77 -17.97 19.01 2.46
N ARG A 78 -19.26 18.87 2.14
CA ARG A 78 -19.87 17.56 1.84
C ARG A 78 -19.20 16.88 0.64
N VAL A 79 -18.90 17.64 -0.42
CA VAL A 79 -18.19 17.12 -1.58
C VAL A 79 -16.80 16.60 -1.21
N GLN A 80 -16.06 17.34 -0.38
CA GLN A 80 -14.75 16.89 0.09
C GLN A 80 -14.82 15.65 0.98
N GLU A 81 -15.81 15.58 1.88
CA GLU A 81 -16.05 14.41 2.75
C GLU A 81 -16.41 13.18 1.90
N GLN A 82 -17.32 13.33 0.93
CA GLN A 82 -17.72 12.24 0.04
C GLN A 82 -16.57 11.75 -0.85
N ALA A 83 -15.81 12.68 -1.45
CA ALA A 83 -14.65 12.34 -2.24
C ALA A 83 -13.59 11.60 -1.39
N ALA A 84 -13.42 11.96 -0.12
CA ALA A 84 -12.52 11.28 0.80
C ALA A 84 -12.99 9.85 1.12
N VAL A 85 -14.30 9.63 1.35
CA VAL A 85 -14.85 8.28 1.59
C VAL A 85 -14.67 7.38 0.38
N MET A 86 -15.01 7.86 -0.83
CA MET A 86 -14.85 7.09 -2.07
C MET A 86 -13.38 6.76 -2.35
N THR A 87 -12.49 7.72 -2.14
CA THR A 87 -11.03 7.52 -2.31
C THR A 87 -10.51 6.48 -1.31
N SER A 88 -10.92 6.55 -0.05
CA SER A 88 -10.51 5.58 0.98
C SER A 88 -11.00 4.16 0.69
N ALA A 89 -12.22 4.02 0.17
CA ALA A 89 -12.77 2.74 -0.26
C ALA A 89 -11.95 2.14 -1.42
N ASP A 90 -11.66 2.94 -2.46
CA ASP A 90 -10.85 2.53 -3.61
C ASP A 90 -9.45 2.07 -3.17
N LEU A 91 -8.80 2.85 -2.30
CA LEU A 91 -7.45 2.53 -1.81
C LEU A 91 -7.44 1.26 -0.95
N SER A 92 -8.45 1.07 -0.10
CA SER A 92 -8.57 -0.13 0.73
C SER A 92 -8.73 -1.39 -0.12
N LEU A 93 -9.52 -1.32 -1.19
CA LEU A 93 -9.69 -2.42 -2.13
C LEU A 93 -8.41 -2.70 -2.93
N CYS A 94 -7.69 -1.66 -3.34
CA CYS A 94 -6.38 -1.78 -3.96
C CYS A 94 -5.38 -2.49 -3.03
N MET A 95 -5.27 -2.05 -1.78
CA MET A 95 -4.37 -2.65 -0.78
C MET A 95 -4.76 -4.08 -0.42
N ALA A 96 -6.06 -4.39 -0.38
CA ALA A 96 -6.53 -5.76 -0.24
C ALA A 96 -6.07 -6.64 -1.42
N GLY A 97 -6.15 -6.14 -2.65
CA GLY A 97 -5.63 -6.82 -3.84
C GLY A 97 -4.12 -7.08 -3.75
N VAL A 98 -3.34 -6.08 -3.33
CA VAL A 98 -1.89 -6.24 -3.09
C VAL A 98 -1.62 -7.29 -2.01
N ALA A 99 -2.34 -7.26 -0.90
CA ALA A 99 -2.17 -8.24 0.18
C ALA A 99 -2.49 -9.67 -0.29
N VAL A 100 -3.58 -9.85 -1.05
CA VAL A 100 -3.93 -11.14 -1.64
C VAL A 100 -2.85 -11.61 -2.61
N LEU A 101 -2.35 -10.74 -3.48
CA LEU A 101 -1.24 -11.06 -4.38
C LEU A 101 0.01 -11.54 -3.62
N LEU A 102 0.39 -10.82 -2.56
CA LEU A 102 1.54 -11.19 -1.72
C LEU A 102 1.31 -12.53 -1.02
N ILE A 103 0.09 -12.81 -0.54
CA ILE A 103 -0.27 -14.09 0.06
C ILE A 103 -0.15 -15.24 -0.95
N LEU A 104 -0.66 -15.03 -2.17
CA LEU A 104 -0.57 -16.01 -3.26
C LEU A 104 0.88 -16.26 -3.70
N LEU A 105 1.78 -15.30 -3.50
CA LEU A 105 3.20 -15.43 -3.81
C LEU A 105 3.98 -16.27 -2.77
N ILE A 106 3.53 -16.32 -1.52
CA ILE A 106 4.19 -17.07 -0.42
C ILE A 106 4.54 -18.51 -0.81
N PRO A 107 3.63 -19.36 -1.33
CA PRO A 107 3.95 -20.76 -1.63
C PRO A 107 5.02 -20.93 -2.71
N PHE A 108 5.24 -19.92 -3.57
CA PHE A 108 6.25 -19.97 -4.62
C PHE A 108 7.63 -19.50 -4.13
N VAL A 109 7.66 -18.48 -3.27
CA VAL A 109 8.91 -17.85 -2.83
C VAL A 109 9.47 -18.51 -1.58
N ALA A 110 8.62 -18.89 -0.61
CA ALA A 110 9.03 -19.52 0.63
C ALA A 110 9.22 -21.04 0.44
N THR A 111 10.26 -21.42 -0.31
CA THR A 111 10.63 -22.82 -0.53
C THR A 111 11.20 -23.47 0.73
N ARG A 112 11.21 -24.80 0.79
CA ARG A 112 11.73 -25.55 1.96
C ARG A 112 13.19 -25.20 2.23
N ILE A 113 13.48 -24.89 3.49
CA ILE A 113 14.83 -24.67 3.99
C ILE A 113 15.30 -25.95 4.67
N TYR A 114 16.47 -26.44 4.28
CA TYR A 114 17.10 -27.60 4.91
C TYR A 114 17.98 -27.14 6.08
N PRO A 115 18.01 -27.89 7.19
CA PRO A 115 18.87 -27.53 8.33
C PRO A 115 20.35 -27.49 7.92
N PRO A 116 21.15 -26.57 8.49
CA PRO A 116 22.57 -26.46 8.17
C PRO A 116 23.27 -27.78 8.48
N ARG A 117 23.94 -28.33 7.47
CA ARG A 117 24.73 -29.56 7.59
C ARG A 117 26.07 -29.21 8.24
N ALA A 118 26.61 -30.08 9.10
CA ALA A 118 27.94 -29.89 9.65
C ALA A 118 28.98 -29.78 8.51
N ALA A 119 29.91 -28.84 8.63
CA ALA A 119 31.04 -28.75 7.71
C ALA A 119 31.87 -30.03 7.82
N THR A 120 31.92 -30.81 6.74
CA THR A 120 32.86 -31.93 6.56
C THR A 120 34.24 -31.41 6.24
#